data_AF-A0A432IMI4-F1
#
_entry.id   AF-A0A432IMI4-F1
#
_cell.length_a   1.000
_cell.length_b   1.000
_cell.length_c   1.000
_cell.angle_alpha   90.00
_cell.angle_beta   90.00
_cell.angle_gamma   90.00
#
_symmetry.space_group_name_H-M   'P 1'
#
loop_
_entity.id
_entity.type
_entity.pdbx_description
1 polymer ?
#
loop_
_entity_poly.entity_id
_entity_poly.type
_entity_poly.pdbx_seq_one_letter_code
_entity_poly.pdbx_strand_id
1 'polypeptide(L)'
;MIFGKIYDKIGFNEIDEELFRHLVISRLAFPLSKLKTIEYLYRYQGISVNKDTVYRFLDKLNNQLKEKVEQITFNHTKQILGGNISVVFYD
;
A
#
# COMPACT_ATOMS: atom_id res chain seq x y z
N MET A 1 -10.18 -10.07 9.25
CA MET A 1 -10.20 -8.69 8.71
C MET A 1 -10.18 -8.73 7.19
N ILE A 2 -11.13 -8.08 6.52
CA ILE A 2 -11.29 -8.13 5.05
C ILE A 2 -10.09 -7.49 4.31
N PHE A 3 -9.57 -6.36 4.80
CA PHE A 3 -8.47 -5.64 4.15
C PHE A 3 -7.15 -6.41 4.09
N GLY A 4 -6.83 -7.21 5.12
CA GLY A 4 -5.64 -8.07 5.09
C GLY A 4 -5.71 -9.11 3.98
N LYS A 5 -6.89 -9.74 3.78
CA LYS A 5 -7.09 -10.70 2.68
C LYS A 5 -6.98 -10.04 1.30
N ILE A 6 -7.45 -8.81 1.15
CA ILE A 6 -7.30 -8.04 -0.10
C ILE A 6 -5.82 -7.75 -0.35
N TYR A 7 -5.09 -7.30 0.68
CA TYR A 7 -3.66 -7.05 0.60
C TYR A 7 -2.88 -8.30 0.14
N ASP A 8 -3.16 -9.45 0.75
CA ASP A 8 -2.52 -10.72 0.38
C ASP A 8 -2.94 -11.17 -1.03
N LYS A 9 -4.21 -10.99 -1.41
CA LYS A 9 -4.71 -11.35 -2.76
C LYS A 9 -4.08 -10.51 -3.88
N ILE A 10 -3.72 -9.25 -3.59
CA ILE A 10 -2.97 -8.41 -4.53
C ILE A 10 -1.54 -8.93 -4.72
N GLY A 11 -0.99 -9.67 -3.74
CA GLY A 11 0.39 -10.16 -3.74
C GLY A 11 1.34 -9.27 -2.93
N PHE A 12 0.84 -8.27 -2.21
CA PHE A 12 1.69 -7.36 -1.43
C PHE A 12 2.36 -8.03 -0.23
N ASN A 13 1.91 -9.21 0.19
CA ASN A 13 2.57 -10.04 1.21
C ASN A 13 3.99 -10.48 0.82
N GLU A 14 4.39 -10.34 -0.45
CA GLU A 14 5.77 -10.57 -0.89
C GLU A 14 6.73 -9.42 -0.50
N ILE A 15 6.22 -8.29 0.00
CA ILE A 15 7.01 -7.15 0.47
C ILE A 15 7.18 -7.29 1.98
N ASP A 16 8.40 -7.62 2.40
CA ASP A 16 8.77 -7.82 3.80
C ASP A 16 9.00 -6.49 4.54
N GLU A 17 7.95 -5.66 4.58
CA GLU A 17 7.96 -4.37 5.28
C GLU A 17 6.63 -4.18 6.02
N GLU A 18 6.64 -4.38 7.33
CA GLU A 18 5.43 -4.27 8.16
C GLU A 18 4.75 -2.89 8.05
N LEU A 19 5.56 -1.82 8.01
CA LEU A 19 5.04 -0.47 7.83
C LEU A 19 4.33 -0.29 6.49
N PHE A 20 4.79 -0.96 5.41
CA PHE A 20 4.09 -0.93 4.13
C PHE A 20 2.69 -1.54 4.25
N ARG A 21 2.58 -2.71 4.88
CA ARG A 21 1.29 -3.38 5.12
C ARG A 21 0.31 -2.48 5.85
N HIS A 22 0.76 -1.84 6.92
CA HIS A 22 -0.08 -0.93 7.68
C HIS A 22 -0.50 0.30 6.88
N LEU A 23 0.41 0.91 6.12
CA LEU A 23 0.11 2.07 5.28
C LEU A 23 -0.92 1.74 4.20
N VAL A 24 -0.84 0.57 3.58
CA VAL A 24 -1.83 0.14 2.56
C VAL A 24 -3.19 -0.11 3.21
N ILE A 25 -3.24 -0.89 4.29
CA ILE A 25 -4.50 -1.19 4.99
C ILE A 25 -5.15 0.08 5.52
N SER A 26 -4.37 1.01 6.10
CA SER A 26 -4.91 2.26 6.61
C SER A 26 -5.48 3.14 5.50
N ARG A 27 -4.88 3.13 4.30
CA ARG A 27 -5.38 3.88 3.13
C ARG A 27 -6.69 3.32 2.58
N LEU A 28 -6.88 2.00 2.66
CA LEU A 28 -8.15 1.36 2.29
C LEU A 28 -9.25 1.64 3.32
N ALA A 29 -8.91 1.66 4.61
CA ALA A 29 -9.87 1.89 5.69
C ALA A 29 -10.22 3.37 5.91
N PHE A 30 -9.25 4.27 5.72
CA PHE A 30 -9.36 5.71 5.96
C PHE A 30 -8.72 6.49 4.80
N PRO A 31 -9.35 6.47 3.61
CA PRO A 31 -8.86 7.26 2.49
C PRO A 31 -8.80 8.75 2.89
N LEU A 32 -7.78 9.46 2.39
CA LEU A 32 -7.62 10.93 2.40
C LEU A 32 -6.90 11.64 3.58
N SER A 33 -6.28 10.98 4.57
CA SER A 33 -5.43 11.72 5.54
C SER A 33 -4.17 10.98 6.00
N LYS A 34 -2.99 11.57 5.73
CA LYS A 34 -1.69 11.08 6.23
C LYS A 34 -1.62 11.10 7.77
N LEU A 35 -2.27 12.09 8.41
CA LEU A 35 -2.36 12.19 9.86
C LEU A 35 -3.24 11.09 10.45
N LYS A 36 -4.37 10.76 9.81
CA LYS A 36 -5.22 9.65 10.25
C LYS A 36 -4.56 8.29 10.10
N THR A 37 -3.63 8.12 9.15
CA THR A 37 -2.81 6.89 9.07
C THR A 37 -1.93 6.71 10.31
N ILE A 38 -1.30 7.78 10.80
CA ILE A 38 -0.48 7.75 12.02
C ILE A 38 -1.36 7.51 13.24
N GLU A 39 -2.50 8.19 13.32
CA GLU A 39 -3.49 8.00 14.39
C GLU A 39 -4.06 6.58 14.42
N TYR A 40 -4.32 5.98 13.25
CA TYR A 40 -4.76 4.60 13.13
C TYR A 40 -3.73 3.60 13.66
N LEU A 41 -2.46 3.76 13.24
CA LEU A 41 -1.34 2.95 13.72
C LEU A 41 -1.19 3.00 15.24
N TYR A 42 -1.31 4.21 15.80
CA TYR A 42 -1.24 4.41 17.23
C TYR A 42 -2.43 3.79 17.97
N ARG A 43 -3.67 4.08 17.53
CA ARG A 43 -4.89 3.66 18.25
C ARG A 43 -5.22 2.18 18.12
N TYR A 44 -4.98 1.56 16.96
CA TYR A 44 -5.44 0.21 16.67
C TYR A 44 -4.33 -0.84 16.66
N GLN A 45 -3.05 -0.43 16.63
CA GLN A 45 -1.91 -1.34 16.66
C GLN A 45 -0.93 -1.03 17.81
N GLY A 46 -1.13 0.07 18.55
CA GLY A 46 -0.20 0.50 19.61
C GLY A 46 1.14 0.99 19.08
N ILE A 47 1.27 1.17 17.76
CA ILE A 47 2.54 1.53 17.12
C ILE A 47 2.65 3.06 17.08
N SER A 48 3.54 3.60 17.91
CA SER A 48 3.92 5.02 17.88
C SER A 48 4.93 5.26 16.76
N VAL A 49 4.46 5.52 15.55
CA VAL A 49 5.33 5.92 14.43
C VAL A 49 5.49 7.44 14.45
N ASN A 50 6.72 7.93 14.67
CA ASN A 50 7.02 9.35 14.43
C ASN A 50 6.71 9.69 12.96
N LYS A 51 6.07 10.83 12.72
CA LYS A 51 5.79 11.38 11.38
C LYS A 51 7.03 11.31 10.46
N ASP A 52 8.22 11.57 11.00
CA ASP A 52 9.48 11.49 10.25
C ASP A 52 9.81 10.07 9.79
N THR A 53 9.46 9.05 10.58
CA THR A 53 9.62 7.64 10.21
C THR A 53 8.70 7.30 9.04
N VAL A 54 7.47 7.81 9.02
CA VAL A 54 6.57 7.64 7.87
C VAL A 54 7.17 8.31 6.63
N TYR A 55 7.69 9.53 6.73
CA TYR A 55 8.31 10.20 5.59
C TYR A 55 9.54 9.47 5.06
N ARG A 56 10.47 9.07 5.93
CA ARG A 56 11.63 8.25 5.54
C ARG A 56 11.20 6.93 4.88
N PHE A 57 10.12 6.32 5.38
CA PHE A 57 9.59 5.11 4.76
C PHE A 57 8.98 5.39 3.38
N LEU A 58 8.33 6.53 3.17
CA LEU A 58 7.85 6.91 1.84
C LEU A 58 9.00 7.17 0.86
N ASP A 59 10.12 7.72 1.33
CA ASP A 59 11.34 7.85 0.51
C ASP A 59 11.89 6.46 0.16
N LYS A 60 11.96 5.55 1.14
CA LYS A 60 12.33 4.14 0.93
C LYS A 60 11.39 3.46 -0.08
N LEU A 61 10.09 3.65 0.07
CA LEU A 61 9.07 3.11 -0.83
C LEU A 61 9.33 3.58 -2.27
N ASN A 62 9.55 4.88 -2.46
CA ASN A 62 9.81 5.44 -3.79
C ASN A 62 11.14 4.96 -4.39
N ASN A 63 12.20 4.89 -3.58
CA ASN A 63 13.56 4.67 -4.07
C ASN A 63 13.96 3.20 -4.16
N GLN A 64 13.33 2.31 -3.38
CA GLN A 64 13.76 0.91 -3.25
C GLN A 64 12.64 -0.09 -3.57
N LEU A 65 11.39 0.22 -3.26
CA LEU A 65 10.29 -0.74 -3.35
C LEU A 65 9.36 -0.49 -4.54
N LYS A 66 9.44 0.70 -5.16
CA LYS A 66 8.52 1.19 -6.17
C LYS A 66 8.32 0.19 -7.32
N GLU A 67 9.41 -0.24 -7.94
CA GLU A 67 9.36 -1.15 -9.08
C GLU A 67 8.68 -2.48 -8.72
N LYS A 68 9.01 -3.04 -7.54
CA LYS A 68 8.38 -4.28 -7.05
C LYS A 68 6.89 -4.08 -6.79
N VAL A 69 6.50 -2.98 -6.16
CA VAL A 69 5.08 -2.64 -5.90
C VAL A 69 4.32 -2.47 -7.22
N GLU A 70 4.90 -1.76 -8.19
CA GLU A 70 4.31 -1.56 -9.51
C GLU A 70 4.15 -2.88 -10.27
N GLN A 71 5.16 -3.75 -10.25
CA GLN A 71 5.11 -5.05 -10.91
C GLN A 71 4.05 -5.97 -10.31
N ILE A 72 3.96 -6.05 -8.98
CA ILE A 72 2.91 -6.81 -8.29
C ILE A 72 1.53 -6.26 -8.68
N THR A 73 1.36 -4.94 -8.60
CA THR A 73 0.09 -4.27 -8.93
C THR A 73 -0.31 -4.50 -10.38
N PHE A 74 0.63 -4.38 -11.31
CA PHE A 74 0.41 -4.59 -12.73
C PHE A 74 0.01 -6.03 -13.03
N ASN A 75 0.74 -7.01 -12.48
CA ASN A 75 0.45 -8.44 -12.67
C ASN A 75 -0.94 -8.79 -12.14
N HIS A 76 -1.26 -8.32 -10.94
CA HIS A 76 -2.57 -8.52 -10.34
C HIS A 76 -3.69 -7.90 -11.20
N THR A 77 -3.51 -6.65 -11.63
CA THR A 77 -4.49 -5.94 -12.47
C THR A 77 -4.68 -6.66 -13.81
N LYS A 78 -3.59 -7.07 -14.46
CA LYS A 78 -3.61 -7.83 -15.71
C LYS A 78 -4.39 -9.13 -15.55
N GLN A 79 -4.18 -9.85 -14.46
CA GLN A 79 -4.92 -11.08 -14.16
C GLN A 79 -6.42 -10.82 -14.01
N ILE A 80 -6.81 -9.78 -13.26
CA ILE A 80 -8.23 -9.45 -13.05
C ILE A 80 -8.91 -9.03 -14.36
N LEU A 81 -8.18 -8.36 -15.26
CA LEU A 81 -8.70 -7.91 -16.55
C LEU A 81 -8.61 -8.97 -17.67
N GLY A 82 -8.38 -10.23 -17.33
CA GLY A 82 -8.35 -11.32 -18.31
C GLY A 82 -7.14 -11.29 -19.24
N GLY A 83 -6.01 -10.72 -18.80
CA GLY A 83 -4.74 -10.71 -19.52
C GLY A 83 -4.45 -9.44 -20.31
N ASN A 84 -5.43 -8.56 -20.50
CA ASN A 84 -5.30 -7.36 -21.32
C ASN A 84 -5.52 -6.09 -20.49
N ILE A 85 -4.60 -5.14 -20.57
CA ILE A 85 -4.74 -3.81 -19.97
C ILE A 85 -4.86 -2.81 -21.11
N SER A 86 -5.98 -2.08 -21.16
CA SER A 86 -6.21 -1.00 -22.13
C SER A 86 -5.97 0.35 -21.46
N VAL A 87 -5.28 1.25 -22.14
CA VAL A 87 -5.05 2.63 -21.69
C VAL A 87 -5.92 3.56 -22.53
N VAL A 88 -6.73 4.40 -21.88
CA VAL A 88 -7.53 5.43 -22.54
C VAL A 88 -6.95 6.78 -22.15
N PHE A 89 -6.58 7.58 -23.14
CA PHE A 89 -6.17 8.97 -22.96
C PHE A 89 -7.37 9.87 -23.28
N TYR A 90 -7.65 10.80 -22.38
CA TYR A 90 -8.60 11.90 -22.60
C TYR A 90 -7.79 13.19 -22.76
N ASP A 91 -8.27 14.11 -23.60
CA ASP A 91 -7.65 15.42 -23.82
C ASP A 91 -7.98 16.44 -22.71
#